data_AF-A0A6A9K7A7-F1
#
_entry.id   AF-A0A6A9K7A7-F1
#
_cell.length_a   1.000
_cell.length_b   1.000
_cell.length_c   1.000
_cell.angle_alpha   90.00
_cell.angle_beta   90.00
_cell.angle_gamma   90.00
#
_symmetry.space_group_name_H-M   'P 1'
#
loop_
_entity.id
_entity.type
_entity.pdbx_description
1 polymer ?
#
loop_
_entity_poly.entity_id
_entity_poly.type
_entity_poly.pdbx_seq_one_letter_code
_entity_poly.pdbx_strand_id
1 'polypeptide(L)'
;MRVTLPCLGLAALMFGASASLMAAELPRTKAPEGAKVYFITPADGATVDKTFTVKFGLKGMGVAPAGVDMPDTGHHHLLVDLKEQPAMNLPLPMTDNIRHFGKGQTETEITLPPGKHTLQLLVGDKNHVPLEPTVESEKITVTVK
;
A
#
# COMPACT_ATOMS: atom_id res chain seq x y z
N MET A 1 69.65 -5.22 -37.35
CA MET A 1 70.28 -5.58 -36.06
C MET A 1 69.15 -5.78 -35.05
N ARG A 2 68.94 -7.02 -34.60
CA ARG A 2 67.94 -7.37 -33.57
C ARG A 2 68.46 -6.91 -32.21
N VAL A 3 67.62 -6.23 -31.43
CA VAL A 3 67.80 -6.12 -29.97
C VAL A 3 66.45 -6.42 -29.33
N THR A 4 66.37 -7.60 -28.73
CA THR A 4 65.36 -8.03 -27.76
C THR A 4 65.76 -7.56 -26.37
N LEU A 5 64.82 -7.17 -25.51
CA LEU A 5 64.89 -7.30 -24.03
C LEU A 5 63.47 -7.05 -23.43
N PRO A 6 63.17 -7.49 -22.19
CA PRO A 6 62.01 -8.31 -21.87
C PRO A 6 61.18 -7.68 -20.72
N CYS A 7 60.18 -8.44 -20.25
CA CYS A 7 59.61 -8.38 -18.89
C CYS A 7 59.04 -7.03 -18.40
N LEU A 8 57.73 -6.99 -18.19
CA LEU A 8 57.17 -6.89 -16.83
C LEU A 8 55.67 -7.18 -16.90
N GLY A 9 55.24 -8.24 -16.20
CA GLY A 9 53.83 -8.54 -16.02
C GLY A 9 53.18 -7.51 -15.11
N LEU A 10 51.93 -7.14 -15.43
CA LEU A 10 51.06 -6.45 -14.50
C LEU A 10 49.66 -7.05 -14.62
N ALA A 11 49.42 -8.09 -13.83
CA ALA A 11 48.07 -8.59 -13.56
C ALA A 11 47.38 -7.59 -12.62
N ALA A 12 46.57 -6.70 -13.18
CA ALA A 12 45.72 -5.81 -12.39
C ALA A 12 44.39 -6.52 -12.10
N LEU A 13 44.29 -7.13 -10.91
CA LEU A 13 43.02 -7.49 -10.29
C LEU A 13 42.23 -6.21 -9.99
N MET A 14 41.26 -5.88 -10.84
CA MET A 14 40.26 -4.85 -10.55
C MET A 14 39.22 -5.47 -9.61
N PHE A 15 39.39 -5.20 -8.31
CA PHE A 15 38.39 -5.45 -7.27
C PHE A 15 37.12 -4.66 -7.62
N GLY A 16 36.03 -5.37 -7.91
CA GLY A 16 34.73 -4.77 -8.14
C GLY A 16 34.20 -4.13 -6.85
N ALA A 17 34.06 -2.80 -6.85
CA ALA A 17 33.33 -2.09 -5.81
C ALA A 17 31.83 -2.30 -6.03
N SER A 18 31.25 -3.30 -5.36
CA SER A 18 29.79 -3.41 -5.23
C SER A 18 29.31 -2.31 -4.29
N ALA A 19 28.89 -1.17 -4.85
CA ALA A 19 28.18 -0.15 -4.11
C ALA A 19 26.75 -0.65 -3.84
N SER A 20 26.50 -1.10 -2.61
CA SER A 20 25.16 -1.37 -2.10
C SER A 20 24.39 -0.05 -2.08
N LEU A 21 23.46 0.12 -3.03
CA LEU A 21 22.54 1.25 -3.03
C LEU A 21 21.56 1.05 -1.85
N MET A 22 21.85 1.64 -0.70
CA MET A 22 20.87 1.76 0.39
C MET A 22 19.77 2.69 -0.13
N ALA A 23 18.61 2.13 -0.46
CA ALA A 23 17.44 2.92 -0.81
C ALA A 23 17.08 3.80 0.39
N ALA A 24 17.20 5.11 0.25
CA ALA A 24 16.75 6.06 1.26
C ALA A 24 15.23 5.91 1.43
N GLU A 25 14.78 5.58 2.64
CA GLU A 25 13.36 5.59 2.99
C GLU A 25 12.84 7.02 2.89
N LEU A 26 11.92 7.28 1.95
CA LEU A 26 11.24 8.57 1.88
C LEU A 26 10.49 8.81 3.19
N PRO A 27 10.57 10.02 3.79
CA PRO A 27 9.85 10.31 5.02
C PRO A 27 8.34 10.12 4.80
N ARG A 28 7.73 9.27 5.63
CA ARG A 28 6.30 8.94 5.56
C ARG A 28 5.49 9.80 6.53
N THR A 29 4.24 10.06 6.17
CA THR A 29 3.31 10.82 7.00
C THR A 29 2.94 10.00 8.25
N LYS A 30 3.10 10.60 9.44
CA LYS A 30 2.80 9.90 10.70
C LYS A 30 1.30 9.72 10.90
N ALA A 31 0.91 8.53 11.37
CA ALA A 31 -0.45 8.28 11.82
C ALA A 31 -0.66 8.87 13.24
N PRO A 32 -1.83 9.46 13.52
CA PRO A 32 -2.20 9.84 14.87
C PRO A 32 -2.24 8.63 15.82
N GLU A 33 -1.91 8.85 17.09
CA GLU A 33 -1.93 7.78 18.08
C GLU A 33 -3.34 7.20 18.26
N GLY A 34 -3.46 5.88 18.22
CA GLY A 34 -4.74 5.19 18.35
C GLY A 34 -5.65 5.26 17.12
N ALA A 35 -5.15 5.74 15.97
CA ALA A 35 -5.86 5.72 14.70
C ALA A 35 -6.21 4.27 14.29
N LYS A 36 -7.46 4.05 13.88
CA LYS A 36 -7.96 2.72 13.45
C LYS A 36 -8.94 2.88 12.30
N VAL A 37 -8.78 2.05 11.28
CA VAL A 37 -9.76 1.88 10.20
C VAL A 37 -10.39 0.49 10.31
N TYR A 38 -11.69 0.38 10.05
CA TYR A 38 -12.44 -0.87 10.24
C TYR A 38 -13.65 -0.96 9.31
N PHE A 39 -14.15 -2.17 9.07
CA PHE A 39 -15.40 -2.36 8.35
C PHE A 39 -16.57 -2.15 9.31
N ILE A 40 -17.52 -1.29 8.90
CA ILE A 40 -18.85 -1.23 9.51
C ILE A 40 -19.71 -2.35 8.91
N THR A 41 -19.63 -2.54 7.59
CA THR A 41 -20.21 -3.66 6.85
C THR A 41 -19.41 -3.89 5.56
N PRO A 42 -19.33 -5.12 5.03
CA PRO A 42 -19.77 -6.37 5.65
C PRO A 42 -18.92 -6.77 6.85
N ALA A 43 -19.48 -7.60 7.72
CA ALA A 43 -18.71 -8.28 8.76
C ALA A 43 -17.89 -9.44 8.16
N ASP A 44 -16.85 -9.86 8.86
CA ASP A 44 -16.11 -11.06 8.48
C ASP A 44 -17.02 -12.31 8.45
N GLY A 45 -16.85 -13.13 7.43
CA GLY A 45 -17.67 -14.32 7.16
C GLY A 45 -19.03 -14.03 6.53
N ALA A 46 -19.37 -12.76 6.24
CA ALA A 46 -20.68 -12.43 5.66
C ALA A 46 -20.89 -13.07 4.28
N THR A 47 -22.12 -13.49 4.03
CA THR A 47 -22.56 -13.86 2.67
C THR A 47 -23.35 -12.71 2.08
N VAL A 48 -22.97 -12.24 0.90
CA VAL A 48 -23.48 -11.03 0.24
C VAL A 48 -23.95 -11.33 -1.18
N ASP A 49 -24.76 -10.44 -1.74
CA ASP A 49 -25.13 -10.50 -3.16
C ASP A 49 -23.97 -10.05 -4.05
N LYS A 50 -24.09 -10.27 -5.36
CA LYS A 50 -23.06 -9.92 -6.35
C LYS A 50 -22.60 -8.46 -6.27
N THR A 51 -23.56 -7.56 -6.04
CA THR A 51 -23.30 -6.15 -5.76
C THR A 51 -23.71 -5.87 -4.32
N PHE A 52 -22.80 -5.31 -3.53
CA PHE A 52 -23.05 -5.04 -2.12
C PHE A 52 -22.34 -3.78 -1.66
N THR A 53 -22.89 -3.15 -0.63
CA THR A 53 -22.31 -1.97 0.00
C THR A 53 -21.21 -2.36 0.99
N VAL A 54 -20.07 -1.69 0.89
CA VAL A 54 -19.00 -1.72 1.87
C VAL A 54 -18.95 -0.36 2.56
N LYS A 55 -19.04 -0.33 3.88
CA LYS A 55 -18.97 0.90 4.69
C LYS A 55 -17.73 0.88 5.58
N PHE A 56 -17.02 2.00 5.55
CA PHE A 56 -15.74 2.22 6.20
C PHE A 56 -15.95 3.01 7.49
N GLY A 57 -15.33 2.55 8.56
CA GLY A 57 -15.21 3.26 9.82
C GLY A 57 -13.78 3.75 10.03
N LEU A 58 -13.64 4.92 10.64
CA LEU A 58 -12.35 5.51 11.01
C LEU A 58 -12.48 6.09 12.43
N LYS A 59 -11.45 5.89 13.25
CA LYS A 59 -11.37 6.41 14.62
C LYS A 59 -9.99 7.01 14.85
N GLY A 60 -9.91 8.10 15.61
CA GLY A 60 -8.65 8.72 16.01
C GLY A 60 -7.97 9.57 14.94
N MET A 61 -8.59 9.75 13.77
CA MET A 61 -8.08 10.61 12.69
C MET A 61 -9.22 11.07 11.77
N GLY A 62 -8.96 12.10 10.96
CA GLY A 62 -9.93 12.65 10.01
C GLY A 62 -9.81 12.08 8.59
N VAL A 63 -10.83 12.35 7.77
CA VAL A 63 -10.83 12.03 6.33
C VAL A 63 -10.69 13.33 5.54
N ALA A 64 -9.70 13.41 4.64
CA ALA A 64 -9.49 14.53 3.73
C ALA A 64 -9.34 14.02 2.29
N PRO A 65 -9.74 14.79 1.27
CA PRO A 65 -9.47 14.43 -0.12
C PRO A 65 -7.97 14.25 -0.40
N ALA A 66 -7.63 13.36 -1.31
CA ALA A 66 -6.28 13.24 -1.84
C ALA A 66 -5.80 14.59 -2.40
N GLY A 67 -4.52 14.88 -2.22
CA GLY A 67 -3.88 16.15 -2.56
C GLY A 67 -4.08 17.27 -1.53
N VAL A 68 -5.00 17.13 -0.57
CA VAL A 68 -5.20 18.12 0.50
C VAL A 68 -4.26 17.81 1.66
N ASP A 69 -3.38 18.77 1.97
CA ASP A 69 -2.44 18.68 3.07
C ASP A 69 -3.08 19.16 4.36
N MET A 70 -3.70 18.26 5.11
CA MET A 70 -4.34 18.58 6.38
C MET A 70 -3.81 17.66 7.49
N PRO A 71 -3.42 18.21 8.66
CA PRO A 71 -2.90 17.42 9.76
C PRO A 71 -3.87 16.32 10.22
N ASP A 72 -3.32 15.17 10.62
CA ASP A 72 -4.07 14.05 11.20
C ASP A 72 -5.21 13.53 10.30
N THR A 73 -5.04 13.63 8.99
CA THR A 73 -6.01 13.16 8.00
C THR A 73 -5.39 12.23 6.95
N GLY A 74 -6.26 11.47 6.29
CA GLY A 74 -5.94 10.67 5.12
C GLY A 74 -7.21 10.31 4.38
N HIS A 75 -7.16 9.29 3.54
CA HIS A 75 -8.34 8.76 2.86
C HIS A 75 -8.28 7.24 2.69
N HIS A 76 -9.46 6.65 2.47
CA HIS A 76 -9.64 5.21 2.42
C HIS A 76 -9.15 4.61 1.10
N HIS A 77 -8.66 3.38 1.20
CA HIS A 77 -8.48 2.45 0.12
C HIS A 77 -9.13 1.12 0.50
N LEU A 78 -9.67 0.42 -0.49
CA LEU A 78 -10.18 -0.94 -0.33
C LEU A 78 -9.32 -1.89 -1.16
N LEU A 79 -8.66 -2.80 -0.46
CA LEU A 79 -7.85 -3.87 -1.01
C LEU A 79 -8.75 -5.10 -1.19
N VAL A 80 -8.88 -5.57 -2.42
CA VAL A 80 -9.73 -6.70 -2.79
C VAL A 80 -8.84 -7.83 -3.30
N ASP A 81 -8.87 -8.98 -2.65
CA ASP A 81 -8.14 -10.20 -3.05
C ASP A 81 -6.61 -10.04 -3.20
N LEU A 82 -6.03 -9.09 -2.48
CA LEU A 82 -4.58 -8.93 -2.42
C LEU A 82 -3.94 -10.04 -1.58
N LYS A 83 -3.12 -10.85 -2.26
CA LYS A 83 -2.30 -11.91 -1.64
C LYS A 83 -1.10 -11.34 -0.89
N GLU A 84 -0.47 -10.32 -1.47
CA GLU A 84 0.68 -9.63 -0.93
C GLU A 84 0.30 -8.17 -0.63
N GLN A 85 0.85 -7.63 0.45
CA GLN A 85 0.65 -6.23 0.81
C GLN A 85 1.40 -5.32 -0.18
N PRO A 86 0.87 -4.13 -0.52
CA PRO A 86 1.59 -3.16 -1.34
C PRO A 86 2.79 -2.59 -0.58
N ALA A 87 3.69 -1.92 -1.30
CA ALA A 87 4.76 -1.16 -0.67
C ALA A 87 4.18 -0.05 0.20
N MET A 88 4.54 -0.03 1.49
CA MET A 88 3.97 0.92 2.47
C MET A 88 4.60 2.31 2.43
N ASN A 89 5.72 2.45 1.71
CA ASN A 89 6.50 3.68 1.57
C ASN A 89 6.39 4.32 0.17
N LEU A 90 5.49 3.82 -0.69
CA LEU A 90 5.22 4.35 -2.02
C LEU A 90 3.72 4.63 -2.17
N PRO A 91 3.33 5.51 -3.12
CA PRO A 91 1.93 5.66 -3.49
C PRO A 91 1.34 4.32 -3.88
N LEU A 92 0.13 4.03 -3.41
CA LEU A 92 -0.56 2.80 -3.76
C LEU A 92 -0.75 2.70 -5.28
N PRO A 93 -0.47 1.53 -5.89
CA PRO A 93 -0.58 1.39 -7.32
C PRO A 93 -2.06 1.35 -7.73
N MET A 94 -2.36 1.97 -8.87
CA MET A 94 -3.70 1.91 -9.46
C MET A 94 -3.89 0.56 -10.16
N THR A 95 -4.59 -0.35 -9.50
CA THR A 95 -4.88 -1.71 -9.98
C THR A 95 -6.36 -2.03 -9.74
N ASP A 96 -6.87 -3.08 -10.39
CA ASP A 96 -8.26 -3.54 -10.17
C ASP A 96 -8.52 -4.02 -8.73
N ASN A 97 -7.45 -4.43 -8.03
CA ASN A 97 -7.49 -4.93 -6.66
C ASN A 97 -7.36 -3.83 -5.60
N ILE A 98 -7.00 -2.60 -5.98
CA ILE A 98 -6.87 -1.46 -5.05
C ILE A 98 -7.80 -0.34 -5.49
N ARG A 99 -8.92 -0.22 -4.78
CA ARG A 99 -9.90 0.83 -5.03
C ARG A 99 -9.58 2.06 -4.18
N HIS A 100 -9.62 3.23 -4.80
CA HIS A 100 -9.19 4.50 -4.22
C HIS A 100 -10.39 5.39 -3.87
N PHE A 101 -10.41 5.92 -2.65
CA PHE A 101 -11.49 6.79 -2.15
C PHE A 101 -10.96 8.16 -1.72
N GLY A 102 -10.16 8.76 -2.60
CA GLY A 102 -9.52 10.06 -2.40
C GLY A 102 -10.45 11.28 -2.43
N LYS A 103 -11.78 11.12 -2.43
CA LYS A 103 -12.73 12.25 -2.31
C LYS A 103 -13.39 12.30 -0.93
N GLY A 104 -12.89 11.51 0.01
CA GLY A 104 -13.42 11.39 1.37
C GLY A 104 -14.62 10.47 1.48
N GLN A 105 -14.76 9.50 0.57
CA GLN A 105 -15.84 8.53 0.67
C GLN A 105 -15.65 7.62 1.90
N THR A 106 -16.76 7.31 2.55
CA THR A 106 -16.85 6.41 3.71
C THR A 106 -17.67 5.16 3.39
N GLU A 107 -18.17 5.05 2.17
CA GLU A 107 -18.83 3.85 1.67
C GLU A 107 -18.71 3.76 0.15
N THR A 108 -18.97 2.57 -0.37
CA THR A 108 -19.02 2.29 -1.80
C THR A 108 -19.89 1.06 -2.07
N GLU A 109 -20.41 0.95 -3.28
CA GLU A 109 -20.92 -0.32 -3.79
C GLU A 109 -19.84 -0.99 -4.63
N ILE A 110 -19.62 -2.28 -4.38
CA ILE A 110 -18.72 -3.10 -5.19
C ILE A 110 -19.47 -4.27 -5.79
N THR A 111 -19.11 -4.62 -7.01
CA THR A 111 -19.53 -5.87 -7.66
C THR A 111 -18.34 -6.81 -7.72
N LEU A 112 -18.53 -8.05 -7.27
CA LEU A 112 -17.54 -9.13 -7.32
C LEU A 112 -18.17 -10.38 -7.95
N PRO A 113 -17.36 -11.28 -8.55
CA PRO A 113 -17.88 -12.57 -9.03
C PRO A 113 -18.35 -13.45 -7.85
N PRO A 114 -19.22 -14.45 -8.08
CA PRO A 114 -19.56 -15.42 -7.04
C PRO A 114 -18.32 -16.17 -6.53
N GLY A 115 -18.24 -16.40 -5.21
CA GLY A 115 -17.12 -17.07 -4.57
C GLY A 115 -16.61 -16.38 -3.29
N LYS A 116 -15.48 -16.85 -2.79
CA LYS A 116 -14.83 -16.34 -1.58
C LYS A 116 -13.88 -15.20 -1.94
N HIS A 117 -14.05 -14.05 -1.29
CA HIS A 117 -13.22 -12.87 -1.48
C HIS A 117 -12.65 -12.38 -0.15
N THR A 118 -11.48 -11.73 -0.21
CA THR A 118 -10.89 -11.04 0.94
C THR A 118 -10.93 -9.54 0.73
N LEU A 119 -11.26 -8.80 1.78
CA LEU A 119 -11.33 -7.35 1.80
C LEU A 119 -10.48 -6.82 2.95
N GLN A 120 -9.77 -5.72 2.70
CA GLN A 120 -9.02 -5.00 3.74
C GLN A 120 -9.06 -3.49 3.46
N LEU A 121 -9.17 -2.68 4.50
CA LEU A 121 -9.07 -1.22 4.40
C LEU A 121 -7.66 -0.77 4.73
N LEU A 122 -7.19 0.25 4.03
CA LEU A 122 -5.90 0.90 4.26
C LEU A 122 -6.05 2.40 4.09
N VAL A 123 -5.48 3.18 5.00
CA VAL A 123 -5.48 4.65 4.92
C VAL A 123 -4.18 5.14 4.29
N GLY A 124 -4.31 5.95 3.24
CA GLY A 124 -3.20 6.68 2.63
C GLY A 124 -3.25 8.17 2.98
N ASP A 125 -2.09 8.82 2.94
CA ASP A 125 -1.97 10.27 3.07
C ASP A 125 -2.44 11.01 1.80
N LYS A 126 -2.18 12.33 1.72
CA LYS A 126 -2.53 13.15 0.56
C LYS A 126 -1.99 12.63 -0.78
N ASN A 127 -0.90 11.85 -0.77
CA ASN A 127 -0.24 11.30 -1.95
C ASN A 127 -0.55 9.82 -2.17
N HIS A 128 -1.55 9.26 -1.46
CA HIS A 128 -1.88 7.83 -1.47
C HIS A 128 -0.75 6.94 -0.89
N VAL A 129 0.17 7.51 -0.10
CA VAL A 129 1.21 6.73 0.59
C VAL A 129 0.64 6.25 1.93
N PRO A 130 0.73 4.96 2.27
CA PRO A 130 0.28 4.47 3.57
C PRO A 130 0.96 5.18 4.75
N LEU A 131 0.17 5.56 5.76
CA LEU A 131 0.65 6.25 6.97
C LEU A 131 1.64 5.39 7.79
N GLU A 132 2.38 6.04 8.70
CA GLU A 132 3.36 5.42 9.58
C GLU A 132 3.06 5.62 11.09
N PRO A 133 2.79 4.56 11.87
CA PRO A 133 2.56 3.18 11.43
C PRO A 133 1.34 3.07 10.51
N THR A 134 1.20 1.94 9.81
CA THR A 134 0.06 1.72 8.91
C THR A 134 -1.26 1.77 9.68
N VAL A 135 -2.24 2.47 9.10
CA VAL A 135 -3.62 2.45 9.59
C VAL A 135 -4.41 1.56 8.65
N GLU A 136 -4.47 0.28 8.98
CA GLU A 136 -5.15 -0.76 8.21
C GLU A 136 -6.16 -1.53 9.07
N SER A 137 -7.17 -2.11 8.45
CA SER A 137 -8.13 -2.95 9.14
C SER A 137 -7.62 -4.38 9.24
N GLU A 138 -8.25 -5.16 10.13
CA GLU A 138 -8.25 -6.61 9.96
C GLU A 138 -8.75 -6.99 8.57
N LYS A 139 -8.17 -8.04 8.00
CA LYS A 139 -8.62 -8.62 6.74
C LYS A 139 -9.88 -9.43 7.00
N ILE A 140 -10.94 -9.15 6.27
CA ILE A 140 -12.19 -9.90 6.33
C ILE A 140 -12.35 -10.78 5.10
N THR A 141 -13.13 -11.83 5.25
CA THR A 141 -13.59 -12.72 4.20
C THR A 141 -15.08 -12.50 3.97
N VAL A 142 -15.50 -12.46 2.70
CA VAL A 142 -16.91 -12.49 2.32
C VAL A 142 -17.16 -13.59 1.29
N THR A 143 -18.38 -14.12 1.29
CA THR A 143 -18.85 -15.08 0.28
C THR A 143 -19.91 -14.41 -0.59
N VAL A 144 -19.63 -14.25 -1.88
CA VAL A 144 -20.55 -13.69 -2.86
C VAL A 144 -21.39 -14.82 -3.45
N LYS A 145 -22.71 -14.68 -3.45
CA LYS A 145 -23.67 -15.65 -4.02
C LYS A 145 -23.73 -15.58 -5.54
#